data_AF-A0A1H2MQF2-F1
#
_entry.id   AF-A0A1H2MQF2-F1
#
_cell.length_a   1.000
_cell.length_b   1.000
_cell.length_c   1.000
_cell.angle_alpha   90.00
_cell.angle_beta   90.00
_cell.angle_gamma   90.00
#
_symmetry.space_group_name_H-M   'P 1'
#
loop_
_entity.id
_entity.type
_entity.pdbx_description
1 polymer ?
#
loop_
_entity_poly.entity_id
_entity_poly.type
_entity_poly.pdbx_seq_one_letter_code
_entity_poly.pdbx_strand_id
1 'polypeptide(L)' 'MAPSAWCTELSAAGLVAFGTDGAGTSFCLRRDGTPTVLAWYPIDGEARAVAASLADFWTTWTVGGGVVT' A
#
# COMPACT_ATOMS: atom_id res chain seq x y z
N MET A 1 18.53 -15.90 -3.28
CA MET A 1 17.69 -14.94 -4.04
C MET A 1 17.64 -13.66 -3.21
N ALA A 2 18.14 -12.55 -3.73
CA ALA A 2 18.06 -11.27 -3.03
C ALA A 2 16.63 -10.71 -3.14
N PRO A 3 16.09 -10.06 -2.10
CA PRO A 3 14.83 -9.34 -2.23
C PRO A 3 14.96 -8.24 -3.29
N SER A 4 13.91 -7.98 -4.03
CA SER A 4 13.84 -6.84 -4.94
C SER A 4 14.03 -5.52 -4.17
N ALA A 5 14.55 -4.49 -4.84
CA ALA A 5 14.82 -3.18 -4.23
C ALA A 5 13.58 -2.61 -3.52
N TRP A 6 12.41 -2.69 -4.15
CA TRP A 6 11.14 -2.23 -3.59
C TRP A 6 10.72 -2.96 -2.30
N CYS A 7 11.01 -4.27 -2.16
CA CYS A 7 10.74 -5.02 -0.93
C CYS A 7 11.61 -4.55 0.24
N THR A 8 12.85 -4.15 -0.07
CA THR A 8 13.80 -3.63 0.92
C THR A 8 13.37 -2.25 1.41
N GLU A 9 12.95 -1.37 0.51
CA GLU A 9 12.45 -0.02 0.83
C GLU A 9 11.18 -0.07 1.70
N LEU A 10 10.20 -0.89 1.31
CA LEU A 10 8.98 -1.08 2.10
C LEU A 10 9.30 -1.67 3.48
N SER A 11 10.23 -2.63 3.55
CA SER A 11 10.65 -3.21 4.83
C SER A 11 11.31 -2.18 5.74
N ALA A 12 12.15 -1.31 5.20
CA ALA A 12 12.78 -0.22 5.93
C ALA A 12 11.73 0.81 6.43
N ALA A 13 10.67 1.05 5.65
CA ALA A 13 9.55 1.90 6.02
C ALA A 13 8.56 1.24 7.02
N GLY A 14 8.80 -0.01 7.44
CA GLY A 14 7.89 -0.75 8.33
C GLY A 14 6.57 -1.15 7.65
N LEU A 15 6.59 -1.31 6.33
CA LEU A 15 5.43 -1.62 5.51
C LEU A 15 5.46 -3.08 5.00
N VAL A 16 4.27 -3.59 4.69
CA VAL A 16 4.06 -4.88 4.04
C VAL A 16 3.12 -4.67 2.87
N ALA A 17 3.62 -4.90 1.65
CA ALA A 17 2.80 -4.85 0.44
C ALA A 17 1.85 -6.05 0.36
N PHE A 18 0.63 -5.81 -0.10
CA PHE A 18 -0.35 -6.85 -0.43
C PHE A 18 -0.89 -6.75 -1.86
N GLY A 19 -0.59 -5.66 -2.58
CA GLY A 19 -1.05 -5.46 -3.95
C GLY A 19 -0.38 -4.27 -4.63
N THR A 20 -0.74 -4.03 -5.89
CA THR A 20 -0.28 -2.89 -6.69
C THR A 20 -1.44 -2.33 -7.51
N ASP A 21 -1.36 -1.04 -7.84
CA ASP A 21 -2.26 -0.40 -8.81
C ASP A 21 -1.97 -0.79 -10.27
N GLY A 22 -0.89 -1.54 -10.53
CA GLY A 22 -0.45 -1.93 -11.87
C GLY A 22 0.43 -0.89 -12.57
N ALA A 23 0.61 0.30 -11.98
CA ALA A 23 1.48 1.37 -12.46
C ALA A 23 2.78 1.51 -11.63
N GLY A 24 2.96 0.65 -10.63
CA GLY A 24 4.15 0.61 -9.79
C GLY A 24 3.94 1.15 -8.37
N THR A 25 2.76 1.70 -8.06
CA THR A 25 2.38 2.03 -6.68
C THR A 25 2.01 0.74 -5.96
N SER A 26 2.53 0.56 -4.75
CA SER A 26 2.22 -0.61 -3.93
C SER A 26 1.18 -0.25 -2.87
N PHE A 27 0.16 -1.08 -2.70
CA PHE A 27 -0.75 -1.01 -1.56
C PHE A 27 -0.16 -1.80 -0.39
N CYS A 28 -0.11 -1.16 0.77
CA CYS A 28 0.66 -1.60 1.92
C CYS A 28 -0.14 -1.48 3.22
N LEU A 29 0.25 -2.28 4.21
CA LEU A 29 -0.14 -2.15 5.61
C LEU A 29 1.09 -1.84 6.46
N ARG A 30 0.89 -1.25 7.64
CA ARG A 30 1.95 -1.10 8.63
C ARG A 30 2.17 -2.42 9.38
N ARG A 31 3.43 -2.72 9.69
CA ARG A 31 3.80 -3.90 10.50
C ARG A 31 3.32 -3.82 11.95
N ASP A 32 3.02 -2.62 12.43
CA ASP A 32 2.52 -2.39 13.79
C ASP A 32 1.07 -2.88 14.00
N GLY A 33 0.41 -3.37 12.94
CA GLY A 33 -0.95 -3.88 12.99
C GLY A 33 -2.03 -2.80 12.85
N THR A 34 -1.64 -1.55 12.59
CA THR A 34 -2.60 -0.47 12.27
C THR A 34 -3.39 -0.87 11.03
N PRO A 35 -4.74 -0.77 11.04
CA PRO A 35 -5.59 -1.28 9.96
C PRO A 35 -5.53 -0.44 8.68
N THR A 36 -5.00 0.79 8.77
CA THR A 36 -4.95 1.74 7.65
C THR A 36 -4.20 1.17 6.46
N VAL A 37 -4.85 1.22 5.30
CA VAL A 37 -4.25 0.90 4.01
C VAL A 37 -3.51 2.13 3.49
N LEU A 38 -2.27 1.92 3.09
CA LEU A 38 -1.38 2.95 2.55
C LEU A 38 -1.05 2.65 1.08
N ALA A 39 -0.85 3.68 0.28
CA ALA A 39 -0.20 3.59 -1.02
C ALA A 39 1.24 4.12 -0.90
N TRP A 40 2.22 3.28 -1.27
CA TRP A 40 3.63 3.65 -1.34
C TRP A 40 3.96 4.21 -2.72
N TYR A 41 4.38 5.47 -2.75
CA TYR A 41 4.82 6.19 -3.94
C TYR A 41 6.36 6.18 -3.98
N PRO A 42 6.98 5.27 -4.76
CA PRO A 42 8.44 5.09 -4.73
C PRO A 42 9.19 6.32 -5.26
N ILE A 43 8.58 7.11 -6.15
CA ILE A 43 9.18 8.34 -6.68
C ILE A 43 9.32 9.39 -5.58
N ASP A 44 8.29 9.51 -4.75
CA ASP A 44 8.25 10.50 -3.66
C ASP A 44 8.96 9.97 -2.40
N GLY A 45 9.08 8.64 -2.25
CA GLY A 45 9.57 7.99 -1.04
C GLY A 45 8.57 8.06 0.12
N GLU A 46 7.28 8.11 -0.19
CA GLU A 46 6.21 8.43 0.76
C GLU A 46 5.11 7.35 0.79
N ALA A 47 4.49 7.18 1.95
CA ALA A 47 3.27 6.40 2.10
C ALA A 47 2.08 7.33 2.42
N ARG A 48 0.98 7.21 1.67
CA ARG A 48 -0.25 8.01 1.88
C ARG A 48 -1.42 7.09 2.21
N ALA A 49 -2.28 7.51 3.14
CA ALA A 49 -3.47 6.74 3.51
C ALA A 49 -4.51 6.77 2.38
N VAL A 50 -5.05 5.59 2.05
CA VAL A 50 -6.09 5.43 1.01
C VAL A 50 -7.35 4.74 1.52
N ALA A 51 -7.28 4.06 2.67
CA ALA A 51 -8.46 3.53 3.37
C ALA A 51 -8.20 3.33 4.87
N ALA A 52 -9.23 3.41 5.69
CA ALA A 52 -9.13 3.19 7.14
C ALA A 52 -8.91 1.71 7.50
N SER A 53 -9.35 0.79 6.64
CA SER A 53 -9.19 -0.66 6.82
C SER A 53 -9.10 -1.40 5.48
N LEU A 54 -8.64 -2.66 5.52
CA LEU A 54 -8.72 -3.57 4.36
C LEU A 54 -10.16 -3.77 3.87
N ALA A 55 -11.13 -3.82 4.79
CA ALA A 55 -12.54 -3.98 4.43
C ALA A 55 -13.03 -2.78 3.61
N ASP A 56 -12.78 -1.55 4.10
CA ASP A 56 -13.16 -0.32 3.40
C ASP A 56 -12.50 -0.22 2.02
N PHE A 57 -11.22 -0.62 1.94
CA PHE A 57 -10.48 -0.66 0.68
C PHE A 57 -11.16 -1.56 -0.35
N TRP A 58 -11.45 -2.82 0.01
CA TRP A 58 -12.06 -3.78 -0.93
C TRP A 58 -13.51 -3.45 -1.26
N THR A 59 -14.28 -2.94 -0.30
CA THR A 59 -15.64 -2.45 -0.57
C THR A 59 -15.62 -1.35 -1.61
N THR A 60 -14.69 -0.40 -1.49
CA THR A 60 -14.58 0.72 -2.45
C THR A 60 -14.06 0.27 -3.82
N TRP A 61 -13.08 -0.63 -3.83
CA TRP A 61 -12.51 -1.20 -5.05
C TRP A 61 -13.56 -1.92 -5.89
N THR A 62 -14.40 -2.73 -5.24
CA THR A 62 -15.41 -3.56 -5.94
C THR A 62 -16.59 -2.77 -6.49
N VAL A 63 -16.93 -1.62 -5.92
CA VAL A 63 -17.96 -0.70 -6.47
C VAL A 63 -17.43 0.19 -7.60
N GLY A 64 -16.18 0.02 -8.02
CA GLY A 64 -15.57 0.78 -9.13
C GLY A 64 -15.10 2.19 -8.75
N GLY A 65 -15.07 2.51 -7.46
CA GLY A 65 -14.43 3.72 -6.94
C GLY A 65 -12.92 3.53 -6.92
N GLY A 66 -12.25 3.61 -8.07
CA GLY A 66 -10.79 3.59 -8.13
C GLY A 66 -10.19 4.58 -7.13
N VAL A 67 -9.17 4.11 -6.38
CA VAL A 67 -8.31 4.83 -5.42
C VAL A 67 -8.92 6.12 -4.86
N VAL A 68 -9.51 6.01 -3.66
CA VAL A 68 -9.97 7.16 -2.87
C VAL A 68 -8.80 8.12 -2.65
N THR A 69 -9.03 9.39 -3.00
CA THR A 69 -8.10 10.51 -2.84
C THR A 69 -8.11 11.06 -1.43
#